data_AF-A0A1U6JMG5-F1
#
_entry.id   AF-A0A1U6JMG5-F1
#
_cell.length_a   1.000
_cell.length_b   1.000
_cell.length_c   1.000
_cell.angle_alpha   90.00
_cell.angle_beta   90.00
_cell.angle_gamma   90.00
#
_symmetry.space_group_name_H-M   'P 1'
#
loop_
_entity.id
_entity.type
_entity.pdbx_description
1 polymer ?
#
loop_
_entity_poly.entity_id
_entity_poly.type
_entity_poly.pdbx_seq_one_letter_code
_entity_poly.pdbx_strand_id
1 'polypeptide(L)'
;MIAQRGITGINYQKCLRDILKRYYKYKNKTYEMPDAYGGDDKNDGWVVEDALFYQVFAPTRLKESLRKEMQNKFSDDLEGLIKKVYKEGKWNGQIKKFIFLVSTFDGDLPHDSERFFENKVNDLKRIYNISFDYEVTNGEYIRDILYEIEDIKVLEQISSQMRIRGLIDYNAITEELIINLIDEIAGNIITKYMTNDTINTYNRVSSPRKIEINKLDEKKDEIEAIIEKLDIVENAINTINQDILSEDRFERVKGAIIRSYSELCSELSGVELYDKIIEEALKFTNNKSGKSGPVKFLIVYVFDKCDIFEKE
;
A
#
# COMPACT_ATOMS: atom_id res chain seq x y z
N MET A 1 -1.14 4.89 -5.22
CA MET A 1 -1.58 3.65 -5.91
C MET A 1 -1.39 3.79 -7.42
N ILE A 2 -0.22 3.40 -7.95
CA ILE A 2 0.21 3.58 -9.36
C ILE A 2 -0.07 2.30 -10.20
N ALA A 3 -0.67 1.28 -9.60
CA ALA A 3 -0.64 -0.09 -10.12
C ALA A 3 -1.54 -0.41 -11.32
N GLN A 4 -2.43 0.49 -11.75
CA GLN A 4 -3.23 0.31 -12.98
C GLN A 4 -2.68 1.12 -14.17
N ARG A 5 -1.65 1.93 -13.97
CA ARG A 5 -1.06 2.76 -15.02
C ARG A 5 -0.43 1.88 -16.10
N GLY A 6 -0.94 1.96 -17.33
CA GLY A 6 -0.34 1.32 -18.51
C GLY A 6 -0.58 -0.19 -18.68
N ILE A 7 -1.46 -0.82 -17.90
CA ILE A 7 -1.77 -2.25 -18.07
C ILE A 7 -2.73 -2.45 -19.24
N THR A 8 -2.29 -3.15 -20.30
CA THR A 8 -3.09 -3.44 -21.50
C THR A 8 -4.10 -4.59 -21.29
N GLY A 9 -5.22 -4.52 -22.02
CA GLY A 9 -6.33 -5.49 -22.14
C GLY A 9 -6.35 -6.71 -21.21
N ILE A 10 -5.65 -7.78 -21.59
CA ILE A 10 -5.69 -9.10 -20.91
C ILE A 10 -5.15 -9.02 -19.47
N ASN A 11 -4.12 -8.19 -19.24
CA ASN A 11 -3.55 -8.04 -17.92
C ASN A 11 -4.48 -7.24 -16.99
N TYR A 12 -5.29 -6.33 -17.54
CA TYR A 12 -6.26 -5.53 -16.77
C TYR A 12 -7.39 -6.40 -16.22
N GLN A 13 -8.03 -7.22 -17.05
CA GLN A 13 -9.07 -8.15 -16.62
C GLN A 13 -8.57 -9.15 -15.56
N LYS A 14 -7.36 -9.68 -15.74
CA LYS A 14 -6.75 -10.59 -14.76
C LYS A 14 -6.49 -9.89 -13.41
N CYS A 15 -6.02 -8.66 -13.42
CA CYS A 15 -5.81 -7.87 -12.19
C CYS A 15 -7.14 -7.62 -11.47
N LEU A 16 -8.17 -7.21 -12.20
CA LEU A 16 -9.50 -6.99 -11.65
C LEU A 16 -10.09 -8.24 -11.01
N ARG A 17 -9.96 -9.38 -11.69
CA ARG A 17 -10.39 -10.67 -11.14
C ARG A 17 -9.76 -10.94 -9.78
N ASP A 18 -8.45 -10.74 -9.66
CA ASP A 18 -7.72 -11.07 -8.44
C ASP A 18 -8.08 -10.07 -7.31
N ILE A 19 -8.29 -8.79 -7.62
CA ILE A 19 -8.79 -7.78 -6.67
C ILE A 19 -10.20 -8.12 -6.19
N LEU A 20 -11.16 -8.27 -7.11
CA LEU A 20 -12.57 -8.50 -6.80
C LEU A 20 -12.76 -9.80 -6.03
N LYS A 21 -12.06 -10.87 -6.42
CA LYS A 21 -12.11 -12.16 -5.70
C LYS A 21 -11.71 -12.02 -4.24
N ARG A 22 -10.69 -11.22 -3.95
CA ARG A 22 -10.20 -11.02 -2.57
C ARG A 22 -11.08 -10.08 -1.78
N TYR A 23 -11.50 -8.98 -2.39
CA TYR A 23 -12.43 -8.04 -1.77
C TYR A 23 -13.74 -8.73 -1.37
N TYR A 24 -14.36 -9.48 -2.28
CA TYR A 24 -15.60 -10.17 -1.96
C TYR A 24 -15.41 -11.32 -0.97
N LYS A 25 -14.26 -12.02 -1.02
CA LYS A 25 -13.91 -12.98 0.04
C LYS A 25 -13.81 -12.31 1.41
N TYR A 26 -13.20 -11.11 1.49
CA TYR A 26 -13.14 -10.32 2.72
C TYR A 26 -14.54 -9.90 3.22
N LYS A 27 -15.47 -9.59 2.30
CA LYS A 27 -16.88 -9.31 2.61
C LYS A 27 -17.74 -10.57 2.83
N ASN A 28 -17.14 -11.77 2.91
CA ASN A 28 -17.84 -13.06 3.02
C ASN A 28 -18.85 -13.33 1.89
N LYS A 29 -18.50 -12.96 0.66
CA LYS A 29 -19.30 -13.16 -0.56
C LYS A 29 -18.53 -13.97 -1.59
N THR A 30 -19.27 -14.59 -2.51
CA THR A 30 -18.74 -15.46 -3.55
C THR A 30 -18.65 -14.69 -4.86
N TYR A 31 -17.41 -14.43 -5.30
CA TYR A 31 -17.13 -13.87 -6.63
C TYR A 31 -16.66 -14.98 -7.58
N GLU A 32 -17.34 -15.10 -8.71
CA GLU A 32 -17.03 -16.06 -9.77
C GLU A 32 -16.73 -15.32 -11.07
N MET A 33 -15.72 -15.79 -11.80
CA MET A 33 -15.42 -15.31 -13.15
C MET A 33 -15.49 -16.50 -14.11
N PRO A 34 -16.45 -16.53 -15.06
CA PRO A 34 -16.52 -17.57 -16.07
C PRO A 34 -15.21 -17.70 -16.85
N ASP A 35 -14.85 -18.93 -17.23
CA ASP A 35 -13.63 -19.17 -18.00
C ASP A 35 -13.82 -18.76 -19.47
N ALA A 36 -12.78 -18.17 -20.07
CA ALA A 36 -12.78 -17.72 -21.45
C ALA A 36 -12.93 -18.87 -22.46
N TYR A 37 -12.60 -20.10 -22.06
CA TYR A 37 -12.74 -21.30 -22.90
C TYR A 37 -14.20 -21.78 -23.06
N GLY A 38 -15.16 -21.23 -22.30
CA GLY A 38 -16.58 -21.59 -22.37
C GLY A 38 -17.40 -20.89 -23.46
N GLY A 39 -16.78 -19.97 -24.22
CA GLY A 39 -17.46 -19.11 -25.20
C GLY A 39 -17.74 -17.69 -24.68
N ASP A 40 -18.38 -16.84 -25.50
CA ASP A 40 -18.71 -15.46 -25.11
C ASP A 40 -19.97 -15.43 -24.24
N ASP A 41 -19.77 -15.54 -22.93
CA ASP A 41 -20.83 -15.57 -21.94
C ASP A 41 -21.33 -14.20 -21.51
N LYS A 42 -20.77 -13.10 -22.05
CA LYS A 42 -21.18 -11.72 -21.76
C LYS A 42 -21.19 -11.40 -20.26
N ASN A 43 -20.36 -12.10 -19.50
CA ASN A 43 -20.20 -12.00 -18.07
C ASN A 43 -18.71 -12.14 -17.75
N ASP A 44 -18.07 -11.02 -17.41
CA ASP A 44 -16.65 -11.00 -17.02
C ASP A 44 -16.46 -11.25 -15.51
N GLY A 45 -17.55 -11.41 -14.77
CA GLY A 45 -17.56 -11.84 -13.37
C GLY A 45 -18.83 -11.45 -12.63
N TRP A 46 -19.21 -12.20 -11.61
CA TRP A 46 -20.42 -11.92 -10.85
C TRP A 46 -20.30 -12.29 -9.37
N VAL A 47 -21.13 -11.66 -8.54
CA VAL A 47 -21.26 -11.93 -7.11
C VAL A 47 -22.57 -12.68 -6.89
N VAL A 48 -22.44 -13.91 -6.39
CA VAL A 48 -23.55 -14.88 -6.34
C VAL A 48 -24.71 -14.37 -5.47
N GLU A 49 -24.38 -13.89 -4.27
CA GLU A 49 -25.36 -13.50 -3.25
C GLU A 49 -26.09 -12.20 -3.63
N ASP A 50 -25.38 -11.29 -4.30
CA ASP A 50 -25.91 -9.98 -4.67
C ASP A 50 -26.55 -9.96 -6.06
N ALA A 51 -26.40 -11.01 -6.86
CA ALA A 51 -26.73 -11.00 -8.29
C ALA A 51 -26.17 -9.75 -9.01
N LEU A 52 -24.93 -9.41 -8.67
CA LEU A 52 -24.19 -8.28 -9.21
C LEU A 52 -23.25 -8.78 -10.30
N PHE A 53 -23.38 -8.23 -11.49
CA PHE A 53 -22.60 -8.63 -12.66
C PHE A 53 -21.63 -7.54 -13.08
N TYR A 54 -20.43 -7.95 -13.46
CA TYR A 54 -19.37 -7.12 -13.99
C TYR A 54 -19.16 -7.39 -15.46
N GLN A 55 -18.98 -6.32 -16.21
CA GLN A 55 -18.51 -6.37 -17.57
C GLN A 55 -17.36 -5.38 -17.75
N VAL A 56 -16.25 -5.86 -18.30
CA VAL A 56 -14.98 -5.15 -18.35
C VAL A 56 -14.62 -4.81 -19.79
N PHE A 57 -14.60 -3.52 -20.11
CA PHE A 57 -14.14 -3.01 -21.39
C PHE A 57 -12.74 -2.39 -21.26
N ALA A 58 -11.74 -3.06 -21.84
CA ALA A 58 -10.35 -2.61 -21.84
C ALA A 58 -9.85 -2.35 -23.27
N PRO A 59 -10.13 -1.16 -23.86
CA PRO A 59 -9.65 -0.81 -25.19
C PRO A 59 -8.12 -0.81 -25.23
N THR A 60 -7.51 -1.20 -26.34
CA THR A 60 -6.03 -1.25 -26.47
C THR A 60 -5.39 0.10 -26.77
N ARG A 61 -6.19 1.09 -27.24
CA ARG A 61 -5.78 2.48 -27.48
C ARG A 61 -6.96 3.40 -27.23
N LEU A 62 -6.74 4.52 -26.55
CA LEU A 62 -7.71 5.61 -26.48
C LEU A 62 -7.71 6.33 -27.83
N LYS A 63 -8.83 6.22 -28.57
CA LYS A 63 -9.08 6.94 -29.82
C LYS A 63 -10.20 7.95 -29.62
N GLU A 64 -10.34 8.90 -30.53
CA GLU A 64 -11.52 9.81 -30.58
C GLU A 64 -12.85 9.03 -30.61
N SER A 65 -12.83 7.77 -31.09
CA SER A 65 -13.98 6.86 -31.12
C SER A 65 -14.33 6.18 -29.80
N LEU A 66 -13.60 6.42 -28.69
CA LEU A 66 -13.80 5.69 -27.43
C LEU A 66 -15.25 5.73 -26.93
N ARG A 67 -15.91 6.89 -27.01
CA ARG A 67 -17.31 7.04 -26.62
C ARG A 67 -18.21 6.07 -27.40
N LYS A 68 -18.07 6.04 -28.72
CA LYS A 68 -18.88 5.17 -29.59
C LYS A 68 -18.57 3.68 -29.36
N GLU A 69 -17.30 3.35 -29.16
CA GLU A 69 -16.88 1.98 -28.84
C GLU A 69 -17.44 1.50 -27.50
N MET A 70 -17.39 2.35 -26.46
CA MET A 70 -18.04 2.08 -25.17
C MET A 70 -19.54 1.86 -25.33
N GLN A 71 -20.24 2.75 -26.04
CA GLN A 71 -21.69 2.66 -26.24
C GLN A 71 -22.11 1.36 -26.95
N ASN A 72 -21.37 0.98 -27.99
CA ASN A 72 -21.59 -0.27 -28.70
C ASN A 72 -21.34 -1.48 -27.79
N LYS A 73 -20.18 -1.50 -27.11
CA LYS A 73 -19.80 -2.62 -26.23
C LYS A 73 -20.77 -2.79 -25.06
N PHE A 74 -21.14 -1.69 -24.42
CA PHE A 74 -22.15 -1.68 -23.36
C PHE A 74 -23.48 -2.27 -23.84
N SER A 75 -23.96 -1.83 -25.01
CA SER A 75 -25.22 -2.30 -25.58
C SER A 75 -25.19 -3.80 -25.87
N ASP A 76 -24.13 -4.26 -26.53
CA ASP A 76 -23.96 -5.65 -26.92
C ASP A 76 -23.84 -6.57 -25.70
N ASP A 77 -23.07 -6.15 -24.70
CA ASP A 77 -22.83 -6.97 -23.51
C ASP A 77 -24.03 -7.00 -22.58
N LEU A 78 -24.66 -5.86 -22.29
CA LEU A 78 -25.84 -5.82 -21.42
C LEU A 78 -27.00 -6.60 -22.03
N GLU A 79 -27.27 -6.41 -23.33
CA GLU A 79 -28.34 -7.14 -24.01
C GLU A 79 -28.05 -8.64 -24.09
N GLY A 80 -26.80 -9.02 -24.34
CA GLY A 80 -26.36 -10.41 -24.34
C GLY A 80 -26.48 -11.06 -22.96
N LEU A 81 -26.07 -10.36 -21.90
CA LEU A 81 -26.19 -10.82 -20.52
C LEU A 81 -27.66 -11.02 -20.12
N ILE A 82 -28.54 -10.06 -20.41
CA ILE A 82 -29.98 -10.16 -20.12
C ILE A 82 -30.59 -11.39 -20.81
N LYS A 83 -30.24 -11.63 -22.10
CA LYS A 83 -30.71 -12.83 -22.81
C LYS A 83 -30.27 -14.11 -22.10
N LYS A 84 -28.99 -14.23 -21.73
CA LYS A 84 -28.46 -15.42 -21.05
C LYS A 84 -29.08 -15.64 -19.66
N VAL A 85 -29.22 -14.58 -18.87
CA VAL A 85 -29.79 -14.70 -17.52
C VAL A 85 -31.29 -15.02 -17.57
N TYR A 86 -32.08 -14.23 -18.30
CA TYR A 86 -33.54 -14.30 -18.23
C TYR A 86 -34.17 -15.26 -19.25
N LYS A 87 -33.53 -15.55 -20.39
CA LYS A 87 -34.05 -16.53 -21.38
C LYS A 87 -33.41 -17.90 -21.25
N GLU A 88 -32.11 -17.96 -20.94
CA GLU A 88 -31.38 -19.24 -20.81
C GLU A 88 -31.29 -19.73 -19.36
N GLY A 89 -31.71 -18.93 -18.38
CA GLY A 89 -31.76 -19.31 -16.96
C GLY A 89 -30.38 -19.40 -16.29
N LYS A 90 -29.36 -18.76 -16.85
CA LYS A 90 -28.00 -18.76 -16.27
C LYS A 90 -27.94 -17.90 -15.00
N TRP A 91 -26.97 -18.21 -14.12
CA TRP A 91 -26.62 -17.42 -12.93
C TRP A 91 -27.83 -17.06 -12.05
N ASN A 92 -28.63 -18.07 -11.72
CA ASN A 92 -29.83 -17.96 -10.87
C ASN A 92 -30.95 -17.07 -11.44
N GLY A 93 -30.91 -16.73 -12.73
CA GLY A 93 -32.03 -16.14 -13.45
C GLY A 93 -32.42 -14.72 -13.04
N GLN A 94 -31.53 -13.98 -12.37
CA GLN A 94 -31.77 -12.60 -11.96
C GLN A 94 -30.52 -11.73 -12.09
N ILE A 95 -30.74 -10.45 -12.38
CA ILE A 95 -29.73 -9.39 -12.31
C ILE A 95 -30.26 -8.35 -11.32
N LYS A 96 -29.51 -8.03 -10.27
CA LYS A 96 -29.86 -6.93 -9.35
C LYS A 96 -29.03 -5.69 -9.62
N LYS A 97 -27.73 -5.85 -9.93
CA LYS A 97 -26.85 -4.74 -10.31
C LYS A 97 -25.95 -5.13 -11.49
N PHE A 98 -25.76 -4.21 -12.42
CA PHE A 98 -24.84 -4.35 -13.56
C PHE A 98 -23.78 -3.25 -13.52
N ILE A 99 -22.51 -3.63 -13.51
CA ILE A 99 -21.38 -2.70 -13.46
C ILE A 99 -20.57 -2.84 -14.73
N PHE A 100 -20.55 -1.78 -15.53
CA PHE A 100 -19.72 -1.68 -16.72
C PHE A 100 -18.45 -0.90 -16.41
N LEU A 101 -17.34 -1.63 -16.28
CA LEU A 101 -16.05 -1.09 -15.89
C LEU A 101 -15.17 -0.85 -17.12
N VAL A 102 -14.75 0.40 -17.31
CA VAL A 102 -13.95 0.82 -18.46
C VAL A 102 -12.52 1.13 -18.05
N SER A 103 -11.55 0.54 -18.74
CA SER A 103 -10.16 0.97 -18.62
C SER A 103 -9.93 2.24 -19.44
N THR A 104 -9.77 3.36 -18.74
CA THR A 104 -9.53 4.69 -19.34
C THR A 104 -8.06 5.12 -19.27
N PHE A 105 -7.14 4.22 -18.92
CA PHE A 105 -5.70 4.51 -18.75
C PHE A 105 -5.42 5.81 -17.96
N ASP A 106 -6.04 5.92 -16.77
CA ASP A 106 -5.93 7.06 -15.86
C ASP A 106 -6.72 8.34 -16.26
N GLY A 107 -7.49 8.31 -17.35
CA GLY A 107 -8.41 9.39 -17.72
C GLY A 107 -9.82 9.24 -17.15
N ASP A 108 -10.61 10.30 -17.23
CA ASP A 108 -12.04 10.27 -16.91
C ASP A 108 -12.83 9.52 -17.99
N LEU A 109 -14.06 9.12 -17.65
CA LEU A 109 -15.00 8.64 -18.65
C LEU A 109 -15.37 9.77 -19.64
N PRO A 110 -15.58 9.46 -20.93
CA PRO A 110 -16.11 10.44 -21.87
C PRO A 110 -17.46 10.98 -21.42
N HIS A 111 -17.72 12.27 -21.69
CA HIS A 111 -19.01 12.88 -21.41
C HIS A 111 -20.17 12.13 -22.10
N ASP A 112 -21.22 11.84 -21.32
CA ASP A 112 -22.49 11.27 -21.81
C ASP A 112 -23.63 12.28 -21.71
N SER A 113 -23.52 13.38 -22.47
CA SER A 113 -24.51 14.47 -22.47
C SER A 113 -25.91 14.03 -22.91
N GLU A 114 -26.00 12.94 -23.67
CA GLU A 114 -27.25 12.39 -24.21
C GLU A 114 -27.89 11.34 -23.28
N ARG A 115 -27.24 11.03 -22.14
CA ARG A 115 -27.65 9.96 -21.21
C ARG A 115 -27.88 8.62 -21.93
N PHE A 116 -27.01 8.30 -22.88
CA PHE A 116 -27.13 7.11 -23.73
C PHE A 116 -27.27 5.83 -22.89
N PHE A 117 -26.42 5.66 -21.87
CA PHE A 117 -26.40 4.44 -21.07
C PHE A 117 -27.72 4.23 -20.32
N GLU A 118 -28.27 5.30 -19.76
CA GLU A 118 -29.54 5.28 -19.05
C GLU A 118 -30.71 4.95 -19.99
N ASN A 119 -30.76 5.61 -21.13
CA ASN A 119 -31.79 5.37 -22.13
C ASN A 119 -31.77 3.91 -22.60
N LYS A 120 -30.59 3.36 -22.89
CA LYS A 120 -30.44 1.96 -23.29
C LYS A 120 -30.88 0.99 -22.19
N VAL A 121 -30.52 1.26 -20.93
CA VAL A 121 -30.95 0.43 -19.78
C VAL A 121 -32.48 0.48 -19.63
N ASN A 122 -33.08 1.66 -19.68
CA ASN A 122 -34.53 1.82 -19.54
C ASN A 122 -35.29 1.13 -20.67
N ASP A 123 -34.80 1.21 -21.90
CA ASP A 123 -35.37 0.49 -23.04
C ASP A 123 -35.32 -1.03 -22.83
N LEU A 124 -34.18 -1.56 -22.39
CA LEU A 124 -34.03 -3.00 -22.11
C LEU A 124 -34.91 -3.45 -20.93
N LYS A 125 -34.98 -2.68 -19.84
CA LYS A 125 -35.88 -2.94 -18.71
C LYS A 125 -37.33 -3.06 -19.18
N ARG A 126 -37.78 -2.16 -20.06
CA ARG A 126 -39.12 -2.19 -20.64
C ARG A 126 -39.32 -3.39 -21.56
N ILE A 127 -38.40 -3.66 -22.49
CA ILE A 127 -38.52 -4.76 -23.46
C ILE A 127 -38.59 -6.12 -22.78
N TYR A 128 -37.79 -6.33 -21.73
CA TYR A 128 -37.71 -7.60 -21.01
C TYR A 128 -38.60 -7.64 -19.76
N ASN A 129 -39.26 -6.54 -19.40
CA ASN A 129 -40.06 -6.37 -18.19
C ASN A 129 -39.27 -6.75 -16.90
N ILE A 130 -38.09 -6.18 -16.74
CA ILE A 130 -37.16 -6.45 -15.63
C ILE A 130 -36.73 -5.14 -14.94
N SER A 131 -36.19 -5.25 -13.73
CA SER A 131 -35.63 -4.14 -12.97
C SER A 131 -34.29 -4.52 -12.35
N PHE A 132 -33.32 -3.61 -12.39
CA PHE A 132 -31.97 -3.76 -11.85
C PHE A 132 -31.26 -2.40 -11.82
N ASP A 133 -30.26 -2.24 -10.96
CA ASP A 133 -29.42 -1.05 -10.93
C ASP A 133 -28.26 -1.17 -11.91
N TYR A 134 -27.75 -0.05 -12.41
CA TYR A 134 -26.57 -0.07 -13.27
C TYR A 134 -25.59 1.05 -12.92
N GLU A 135 -24.33 0.82 -13.25
CA GLU A 135 -23.26 1.79 -13.07
C GLU A 135 -22.25 1.67 -14.21
N VAL A 136 -21.85 2.81 -14.78
CA VAL A 136 -20.77 2.90 -15.77
C VAL A 136 -19.63 3.63 -15.08
N THR A 137 -18.50 2.96 -14.91
CA THR A 137 -17.41 3.45 -14.07
C THR A 137 -16.04 3.07 -14.65
N ASN A 138 -14.97 3.61 -14.08
CA ASN A 138 -13.59 3.36 -14.48
C ASN A 138 -12.75 2.85 -13.28
N GLY A 139 -11.44 3.00 -13.33
CA GLY A 139 -10.53 2.62 -12.25
C GLY A 139 -10.86 3.21 -10.87
N GLU A 140 -11.64 4.30 -10.79
CA GLU A 140 -12.12 4.88 -9.53
C GLU A 140 -12.89 3.91 -8.67
N TYR A 141 -13.81 3.17 -9.26
CA TYR A 141 -14.58 2.16 -8.55
C TYR A 141 -13.70 1.13 -7.83
N ILE A 142 -12.59 0.75 -8.46
CA ILE A 142 -11.63 -0.18 -7.87
C ILE A 142 -10.85 0.47 -6.72
N ARG A 143 -10.54 1.78 -6.82
CA ARG A 143 -9.95 2.53 -5.70
C ARG A 143 -10.91 2.54 -4.51
N ASP A 144 -12.17 2.86 -4.74
CA ASP A 144 -13.18 2.96 -3.69
C ASP A 144 -13.37 1.62 -2.97
N ILE A 145 -13.48 0.54 -3.73
CA ILE A 145 -13.54 -0.83 -3.19
C ILE A 145 -12.33 -1.15 -2.30
N LEU A 146 -11.12 -0.75 -2.73
CA LEU A 146 -9.90 -1.01 -1.97
C LEU A 146 -9.83 -0.17 -0.69
N TYR A 147 -10.39 1.04 -0.69
CA TYR A 147 -10.48 1.89 0.50
C TYR A 147 -11.43 1.34 1.57
N GLU A 148 -12.41 0.50 1.18
CA GLU A 148 -13.27 -0.19 2.14
C GLU A 148 -12.60 -1.36 2.88
N ILE A 149 -11.37 -1.73 2.50
CA ILE A 149 -10.65 -2.82 3.14
C ILE A 149 -9.84 -2.27 4.31
N GLU A 150 -10.29 -2.55 5.53
CA GLU A 150 -9.60 -2.13 6.75
C GLU A 150 -8.46 -3.08 7.14
N ASP A 151 -8.50 -4.34 6.69
CA ASP A 151 -7.48 -5.35 7.00
C ASP A 151 -6.26 -5.24 6.07
N ILE A 152 -5.15 -4.73 6.62
CA ILE A 152 -3.87 -4.56 5.91
C ILE A 152 -3.36 -5.87 5.29
N LYS A 153 -3.60 -7.04 5.91
CA LYS A 153 -3.14 -8.32 5.37
C LYS A 153 -3.83 -8.66 4.06
N VAL A 154 -5.09 -8.26 3.89
CA VAL A 154 -5.82 -8.45 2.63
C VAL A 154 -5.20 -7.57 1.53
N LEU A 155 -4.86 -6.32 1.85
CA LEU A 155 -4.19 -5.40 0.94
C LEU A 155 -2.79 -5.89 0.54
N GLU A 156 -2.00 -6.40 1.48
CA GLU A 156 -0.69 -7.02 1.22
C GLU A 156 -0.80 -8.22 0.26
N GLN A 157 -1.81 -9.06 0.46
CA GLN A 157 -2.04 -10.20 -0.42
C GLN A 157 -2.47 -9.81 -1.83
N ILE A 158 -3.30 -8.75 -1.97
CA ILE A 158 -3.65 -8.16 -3.27
C ILE A 158 -2.37 -7.64 -3.94
N SER A 159 -1.58 -6.86 -3.22
CA SER A 159 -0.33 -6.26 -3.71
C SER A 159 0.66 -7.31 -4.22
N SER A 160 0.89 -8.37 -3.43
CA SER A 160 1.78 -9.48 -3.76
C SER A 160 1.35 -10.21 -5.04
N GLN A 161 0.05 -10.48 -5.20
CA GLN A 161 -0.48 -11.18 -6.38
C GLN A 161 -0.43 -10.35 -7.66
N MET A 162 -0.68 -9.05 -7.54
CA MET A 162 -0.55 -8.14 -8.67
C MET A 162 0.92 -7.97 -9.11
N ARG A 163 1.87 -8.62 -8.42
CA ARG A 163 3.31 -8.49 -8.65
C ARG A 163 3.71 -7.02 -8.72
N ILE A 164 3.09 -6.19 -7.89
CA ILE A 164 3.43 -4.78 -7.77
C ILE A 164 4.79 -4.74 -7.05
N ARG A 165 5.85 -4.97 -7.80
CA ARG A 165 7.22 -4.69 -7.38
C ARG A 165 7.42 -3.20 -7.62
N GLY A 166 7.60 -2.45 -6.53
CA GLY A 166 7.73 -1.00 -6.60
C GLY A 166 6.41 -0.25 -6.40
N LEU A 167 5.59 -0.67 -5.43
CA LEU A 167 5.07 0.40 -4.57
C LEU A 167 6.33 1.03 -3.97
N ILE A 168 6.61 2.28 -4.34
CA ILE A 168 7.10 3.21 -3.33
C ILE A 168 6.01 3.13 -2.27
N ASP A 169 6.20 2.25 -1.30
CA ASP A 169 5.38 2.27 -0.12
C ASP A 169 5.66 3.66 0.45
N TYR A 170 4.66 4.52 0.41
CA TYR A 170 4.78 5.87 0.90
C TYR A 170 5.12 5.85 2.40
N ASN A 171 4.93 4.72 3.09
CA ASN A 171 5.39 4.43 4.45
C ASN A 171 6.61 3.49 4.51
N ALA A 172 7.06 2.93 3.38
CA ALA A 172 8.31 2.21 3.33
C ALA A 172 9.37 3.27 3.35
N ILE A 173 10.23 3.09 4.32
CA ILE A 173 11.47 3.80 4.37
C ILE A 173 12.22 3.38 3.11
N THR A 174 12.39 4.31 2.17
CA THR A 174 13.35 4.09 1.10
C THR A 174 14.71 3.96 1.75
N GLU A 175 15.55 3.03 1.28
CA GLU A 175 16.91 2.86 1.82
C GLU A 175 17.66 4.20 1.87
N GLU A 176 17.36 5.09 0.91
CA GLU A 176 17.76 6.49 0.85
C GLU A 176 17.41 7.32 2.09
N LEU A 177 16.24 7.16 2.71
CA LEU A 177 15.87 7.89 3.93
C LEU A 177 16.72 7.46 5.13
N ILE A 178 17.04 6.17 5.27
CA ILE A 178 17.95 5.67 6.32
C ILE A 178 19.37 6.16 6.04
N ILE A 179 19.82 6.09 4.79
CA ILE A 179 21.13 6.56 4.36
C ILE A 179 21.27 8.05 4.65
N ASN A 180 20.30 8.88 4.27
CA ASN A 180 20.34 10.33 4.49
C ASN A 180 20.39 10.67 5.99
N LEU A 181 19.61 10.00 6.85
CA LEU A 181 19.68 10.22 8.29
C LEU A 181 21.03 9.80 8.87
N ILE A 182 21.58 8.67 8.42
CA ILE A 182 22.90 8.18 8.81
C ILE A 182 24.01 9.12 8.31
N ASP A 183 23.85 9.73 7.14
CA ASP A 183 24.76 10.71 6.55
C ASP A 183 24.75 12.02 7.34
N GLU A 184 23.57 12.53 7.70
CA GLU A 184 23.44 13.73 8.53
C GLU A 184 23.99 13.53 9.95
N ILE A 185 23.71 12.37 10.58
CA ILE A 185 24.31 12.04 11.88
C ILE A 185 25.84 11.98 11.76
N ALA A 186 26.38 11.38 10.70
CA ALA A 186 27.82 11.35 10.47
C ALA A 186 28.42 12.75 10.28
N GLY A 187 27.74 13.62 9.52
CA GLY A 187 28.12 15.02 9.34
C GLY A 187 28.16 15.77 10.66
N ASN A 188 27.12 15.62 11.49
CA ASN A 188 27.04 16.24 12.81
C ASN A 188 28.13 15.76 13.77
N ILE A 189 28.46 14.46 13.74
CA ILE A 189 29.59 13.91 14.51
C ILE A 189 30.90 14.59 14.09
N ILE A 190 31.18 14.66 12.79
CA ILE A 190 32.41 15.28 12.26
C ILE A 190 32.46 16.76 12.65
N THR A 191 31.37 17.50 12.48
CA THR A 191 31.30 18.91 12.86
C THR A 191 31.57 19.10 14.35
N LYS A 192 30.95 18.31 15.24
CA LYS A 192 31.16 18.41 16.69
C LYS A 192 32.60 18.09 17.10
N TYR A 193 33.25 17.15 16.43
CA TYR A 193 34.69 16.88 16.62
C TYR A 193 35.59 18.01 16.10
N MET A 194 35.20 18.70 15.02
CA MET A 194 35.99 19.76 14.41
C MET A 194 35.83 21.12 15.10
N THR A 195 34.64 21.41 15.68
CA THR A 195 34.36 22.73 16.29
C THR A 195 34.65 22.80 17.79
N ASN A 196 34.99 21.68 18.46
CA ASN A 196 35.11 21.60 19.93
C ASN A 196 33.84 22.09 20.68
N ASP A 197 32.68 22.15 20.02
CA ASP A 197 31.44 22.58 20.64
C ASP A 197 30.97 21.52 21.65
N THR A 198 31.11 21.87 22.92
CA THR A 198 30.66 21.11 24.08
C THR A 198 29.29 21.58 24.55
N ILE A 199 28.37 21.84 23.62
CA ILE A 199 27.00 22.23 24.00
C ILE A 199 26.20 20.94 24.28
N ASN A 200 26.39 20.36 25.47
CA ASN A 200 25.49 19.33 26.00
C ASN A 200 24.17 19.99 26.41
N THR A 201 23.21 20.07 25.48
CA THR A 201 21.84 20.51 25.75
C THR A 201 20.90 19.36 26.09
N TYR A 202 21.35 18.10 25.98
CA TYR A 202 20.49 16.94 26.22
C TYR A 202 20.14 16.81 27.71
N ASN A 203 18.91 17.19 28.06
CA ASN A 203 18.34 16.92 29.38
C ASN A 203 17.80 15.48 29.43
N ARG A 204 18.48 14.67 30.24
CA ARG A 204 18.26 13.24 30.46
C ARG A 204 16.82 12.87 30.84
N VAL A 205 16.29 11.80 30.24
CA VAL A 205 15.11 11.05 30.72
C VAL A 205 15.36 9.54 30.62
N SER A 206 16.57 9.07 30.96
CA SER A 206 16.89 7.63 30.94
C SER A 206 17.45 7.12 32.25
N SER A 207 16.95 5.96 32.68
CA SER A 207 17.36 5.32 33.92
C SER A 207 18.32 4.17 33.64
N PRO A 208 19.34 3.95 34.50
CA PRO A 208 20.20 2.75 34.45
C PRO A 208 19.39 1.45 34.48
N ARG A 209 18.18 1.50 35.03
CA ARG A 209 17.22 0.41 35.13
C ARG A 209 16.74 -0.10 33.77
N LYS A 210 16.69 0.73 32.72
CA LYS A 210 16.34 0.28 31.35
C LYS A 210 17.44 -0.61 30.75
N ILE A 211 18.70 -0.36 31.06
CA ILE A 211 19.84 -1.18 30.63
C ILE A 211 19.79 -2.54 31.34
N GLU A 212 19.49 -2.54 32.65
CA GLU A 212 19.36 -3.75 33.47
C GLU A 212 18.18 -4.64 33.01
N ILE A 213 16.99 -4.05 32.81
CA ILE A 213 15.80 -4.78 32.34
C ILE A 213 16.07 -5.47 30.99
N ASN A 214 16.81 -4.80 30.10
CA ASN A 214 17.10 -5.32 28.77
C ASN A 214 18.40 -6.13 28.69
N LYS A 215 19.05 -6.44 29.82
CA LYS A 215 20.28 -7.26 29.89
C LYS A 215 21.42 -6.72 29.01
N LEU A 216 21.63 -5.40 29.03
CA LEU A 216 22.64 -4.71 28.22
C LEU A 216 23.88 -4.28 29.04
N ASP A 217 24.14 -4.93 30.18
CA ASP A 217 25.21 -4.56 31.12
C ASP A 217 26.60 -4.50 30.46
N GLU A 218 26.89 -5.43 29.53
CA GLU A 218 28.16 -5.47 28.79
C GLU A 218 28.36 -4.28 27.82
N LYS A 219 27.28 -3.60 27.44
CA LYS A 219 27.28 -2.45 26.54
C LYS A 219 26.98 -1.12 27.24
N LYS A 220 26.88 -1.15 28.57
CA LYS A 220 26.46 -0.01 29.39
C LYS A 220 27.30 1.24 29.14
N ASP A 221 28.63 1.12 29.27
CA ASP A 221 29.54 2.28 29.13
C ASP A 221 29.47 2.91 27.73
N GLU A 222 29.29 2.07 26.69
CA GLU A 222 29.15 2.51 25.30
C GLU A 222 27.82 3.25 25.08
N ILE A 223 26.72 2.70 25.61
CA ILE A 223 25.38 3.29 25.51
C ILE A 223 25.32 4.61 26.29
N GLU A 224 25.84 4.66 27.51
CA GLU A 224 25.88 5.86 28.34
C GLU A 224 26.68 6.99 27.67
N ALA A 225 27.84 6.67 27.07
CA ALA A 225 28.65 7.65 26.33
C ALA A 225 27.94 8.21 25.08
N ILE A 226 27.05 7.44 24.45
CA ILE A 226 26.22 7.89 23.32
C ILE A 226 25.05 8.73 23.82
N ILE A 227 24.42 8.35 24.94
CA ILE A 227 23.30 9.07 25.55
C ILE A 227 23.69 10.52 25.86
N GLU A 228 24.89 10.73 26.39
CA GLU A 228 25.41 12.07 26.67
C GLU A 228 25.51 12.98 25.44
N LYS A 229 25.42 12.41 24.22
CA LYS A 229 25.65 13.09 22.94
C LYS A 229 24.47 12.92 21.96
N LEU A 230 23.26 12.65 22.47
CA LEU A 230 22.06 12.46 21.63
C LEU A 230 21.57 13.74 20.93
N ASP A 231 22.06 14.91 21.36
CA ASP A 231 21.86 16.19 20.66
C ASP A 231 22.31 16.13 19.18
N ILE A 232 23.30 15.28 18.87
CA ILE A 232 23.77 15.01 17.50
C ILE A 232 22.63 14.46 16.62
N VAL A 233 21.81 13.58 17.19
CA VAL A 233 20.67 12.95 16.49
C VAL A 233 19.51 13.93 16.38
N GLU A 234 19.21 14.68 17.44
CA GLU A 234 18.17 15.72 17.41
C GLU A 234 18.45 16.80 16.35
N ASN A 235 19.71 17.22 16.23
CA ASN A 235 20.12 18.14 15.17
C ASN A 235 19.93 17.55 13.77
N ALA A 236 20.24 16.26 13.57
CA ALA A 236 20.03 15.59 12.28
C ALA A 236 18.53 15.48 11.94
N ILE A 237 17.69 15.17 12.94
CA ILE A 237 16.23 15.13 12.81
C ILE A 237 15.71 16.52 12.41
N ASN A 238 16.15 17.58 13.07
CA ASN A 238 15.77 18.95 12.76
C ASN A 238 16.15 19.34 11.32
N THR A 239 17.35 18.99 10.86
CA THR A 239 17.78 19.25 9.47
C THR A 239 16.91 18.52 8.45
N ILE A 240 16.55 17.26 8.71
CA ILE A 240 15.74 16.43 7.79
C ILE A 240 14.26 16.84 7.77
N ASN A 241 13.77 17.40 8.87
CA ASN A 241 12.39 17.84 9.05
C ASN A 241 12.14 19.29 8.59
N GLN A 242 13.14 20.03 8.11
CA GLN A 242 12.98 21.40 7.59
C GLN A 242 12.28 21.48 6.21
N ASP A 243 11.99 20.35 5.58
CA ASP A 243 11.32 20.27 4.28
C ASP A 243 9.78 20.20 4.50
N ILE A 244 9.04 21.12 3.90
CA ILE A 244 7.56 21.27 4.08
C ILE A 244 6.78 20.00 3.69
N LEU A 245 7.41 19.06 2.97
CA LEU A 245 6.85 17.76 2.59
C LEU A 245 7.28 16.59 3.51
N SER A 246 7.99 16.85 4.62
CA SER A 246 8.80 15.83 5.33
C SER A 246 8.48 15.56 6.81
N GLU A 247 7.37 16.07 7.37
CA GLU A 247 7.02 15.94 8.80
C GLU A 247 7.01 14.52 9.39
N ASP A 248 7.10 13.48 8.55
CA ASP A 248 7.00 12.06 8.95
C ASP A 248 8.26 11.22 8.60
N ARG A 249 9.38 11.82 8.17
CA ARG A 249 10.59 11.05 7.76
C ARG A 249 11.25 10.31 8.93
N PHE A 250 11.43 10.98 10.06
CA PHE A 250 12.04 10.37 11.25
C PHE A 250 11.14 9.30 11.88
N GLU A 251 9.83 9.56 11.99
CA GLU A 251 8.87 8.61 12.56
C GLU A 251 8.81 7.31 11.76
N ARG A 252 8.99 7.38 10.43
CA ARG A 252 9.13 6.18 9.59
C ARG A 252 10.40 5.40 9.91
N VAL A 253 11.56 6.06 9.99
CA VAL A 253 12.84 5.39 10.32
C VAL A 253 12.77 4.71 11.68
N LYS A 254 12.24 5.43 12.68
CA LYS A 254 11.91 4.88 14.00
C LYS A 254 11.00 3.66 13.89
N GLY A 255 9.94 3.75 13.08
CA GLY A 255 9.02 2.64 12.82
C GLY A 255 9.67 1.36 12.30
N ALA A 256 10.68 1.42 11.43
CA ALA A 256 11.39 0.18 11.03
C ALA A 256 12.25 -0.39 12.13
N ILE A 257 12.96 0.44 12.88
CA ILE A 257 13.79 -0.06 13.99
C ILE A 257 12.90 -0.79 14.99
N ILE A 258 11.70 -0.27 15.26
CA ILE A 258 10.70 -0.91 16.13
C ILE A 258 10.19 -2.24 15.55
N ARG A 259 9.90 -2.29 14.24
CA ARG A 259 9.48 -3.53 13.58
C ARG A 259 10.58 -4.59 13.64
N SER A 260 11.82 -4.22 13.31
CA SER A 260 12.98 -5.11 13.41
C SER A 260 13.19 -5.61 14.85
N TYR A 261 13.02 -4.74 15.86
CA TYR A 261 13.03 -5.18 17.26
C TYR A 261 11.91 -6.19 17.55
N SER A 262 10.68 -5.90 17.15
CA SER A 262 9.50 -6.75 17.42
C SER A 262 9.59 -8.13 16.75
N GLU A 263 10.22 -8.21 15.58
CA GLU A 263 10.47 -9.47 14.86
C GLU A 263 11.59 -10.28 15.49
N LEU A 264 12.64 -9.63 16.01
CA LEU A 264 13.82 -10.29 16.54
C LEU A 264 13.69 -10.62 18.03
N CYS A 265 12.87 -9.89 18.80
CA CYS A 265 12.71 -10.10 20.24
C CYS A 265 12.02 -11.43 20.59
N SER A 266 11.38 -12.09 19.63
CA SER A 266 10.82 -13.45 19.83
C SER A 266 11.89 -14.54 19.84
N GLU A 267 13.07 -14.27 19.26
CA GLU A 267 14.14 -15.26 19.08
C GLU A 267 15.44 -14.89 19.81
N LEU A 268 15.71 -13.59 19.98
CA LEU A 268 16.94 -13.04 20.54
C LEU A 268 16.65 -12.13 21.74
N SER A 269 17.57 -12.05 22.70
CA SER A 269 17.45 -11.16 23.86
C SER A 269 18.79 -10.59 24.30
N GLY A 270 18.80 -9.47 25.01
CA GLY A 270 20.02 -8.86 25.53
C GLY A 270 20.95 -8.29 24.45
N VAL A 271 22.25 -8.47 24.65
CA VAL A 271 23.31 -7.95 23.76
C VAL A 271 23.18 -8.51 22.33
N GLU A 272 22.79 -9.77 22.18
CA GLU A 272 22.62 -10.41 20.87
C GLU A 272 21.52 -9.73 20.03
N LEU A 273 20.41 -9.35 20.65
CA LEU A 273 19.33 -8.61 20.00
C LEU A 273 19.79 -7.20 19.59
N TYR A 274 20.52 -6.52 20.47
CA TYR A 274 21.05 -5.18 20.21
C TYR A 274 22.03 -5.17 19.03
N ASP A 275 23.01 -6.08 19.02
CA ASP A 275 23.97 -6.20 17.93
C ASP A 275 23.29 -6.60 16.61
N LYS A 276 22.26 -7.46 16.66
CA LYS A 276 21.49 -7.83 15.46
C LYS A 276 20.72 -6.67 14.85
N ILE A 277 20.12 -5.81 15.67
CA ILE A 277 19.41 -4.61 15.19
C ILE A 277 20.40 -3.63 14.54
N ILE A 278 21.61 -3.49 15.09
CA ILE A 278 22.69 -2.71 14.48
C ILE A 278 23.08 -3.31 13.12
N GLU A 279 23.25 -4.63 13.03
CA GLU A 279 23.56 -5.30 11.76
C GLU A 279 22.47 -5.08 10.70
N GLU A 280 21.20 -5.21 11.06
CA GLU A 280 20.08 -4.95 10.14
C GLU A 280 20.06 -3.50 9.67
N ALA A 281 20.24 -2.53 10.58
CA ALA A 281 20.32 -1.12 10.22
C ALA A 281 21.53 -0.80 9.33
N LEU A 282 22.67 -1.48 9.53
CA LEU A 282 23.87 -1.31 8.71
C LEU A 282 23.73 -1.86 7.29
N LYS A 283 22.81 -2.82 7.03
CA LYS A 283 22.57 -3.33 5.67
C LYS A 283 22.09 -2.26 4.70
N PHE A 284 21.46 -1.20 5.22
CA PHE A 284 21.03 -0.06 4.42
C PHE A 284 22.18 0.86 4.01
N THR A 285 23.41 0.64 4.49
CA THR A 285 24.56 1.52 4.20
C THR A 285 25.58 0.86 3.31
N ASN A 286 26.09 1.62 2.32
CA ASN A 286 27.14 1.16 1.41
C ASN A 286 28.53 1.11 2.07
N ASN A 287 28.73 1.79 3.21
CA ASN A 287 30.00 1.86 3.94
C ASN A 287 29.85 1.47 5.42
N LYS A 288 29.87 0.17 5.69
CA LYS A 288 29.62 -0.41 7.03
C LYS A 288 30.59 0.07 8.10
N SER A 289 31.87 0.29 7.78
CA SER A 289 32.88 0.70 8.76
C SER A 289 32.70 2.17 9.17
N GLY A 290 32.50 3.07 8.20
CA GLY A 290 32.31 4.51 8.45
C GLY A 290 30.94 4.88 9.03
N LYS A 291 29.93 4.02 8.89
CA LYS A 291 28.55 4.27 9.35
C LYS A 291 28.14 3.52 10.62
N SER A 292 29.02 2.67 11.15
CA SER A 292 28.82 1.95 12.42
C SER A 292 28.52 2.87 13.60
N GLY A 293 29.28 3.96 13.76
CA GLY A 293 29.04 4.97 14.79
C GLY A 293 27.67 5.65 14.65
N PRO A 294 27.37 6.31 13.52
CA PRO A 294 26.07 6.95 13.27
C PRO A 294 24.85 6.03 13.50
N VAL A 295 24.93 4.76 13.09
CA VAL A 295 23.86 3.78 13.30
C VAL A 295 23.65 3.48 14.79
N LYS A 296 24.72 3.36 15.57
CA LYS A 296 24.62 3.19 17.03
C LYS A 296 23.98 4.40 17.70
N PHE A 297 24.31 5.61 17.26
CA PHE A 297 23.65 6.83 17.74
C PHE A 297 22.14 6.81 17.47
N LEU A 298 21.72 6.42 16.28
CA LEU A 298 20.30 6.29 15.92
C LEU A 298 19.58 5.23 16.77
N ILE A 299 20.17 4.05 16.94
CA ILE A 299 19.57 2.95 17.69
C ILE A 299 19.48 3.30 19.18
N VAL A 300 20.54 3.90 19.76
CA VAL A 300 20.51 4.37 21.16
C VAL A 300 19.50 5.49 21.33
N TYR A 301 19.35 6.39 20.37
CA TYR A 301 18.30 7.42 20.42
C TYR A 301 16.90 6.81 20.46
N VAL A 302 16.63 5.82 19.60
CA VAL A 302 15.34 5.10 19.61
C VAL A 302 15.17 4.28 20.89
N PHE A 303 16.23 3.62 21.38
CA PHE A 303 16.25 2.92 22.66
C PHE A 303 15.89 3.86 23.81
N ASP A 304 16.46 5.08 23.83
CA ASP A 304 16.30 6.03 24.92
C ASP A 304 14.92 6.70 24.91
N LYS A 305 14.53 7.24 23.75
CA LYS A 305 13.33 8.07 23.58
C LYS A 305 12.06 7.31 23.25
N CYS A 306 12.16 6.11 22.68
CA CYS A 306 11.00 5.35 22.23
C CYS A 306 10.74 4.20 23.21
N ASP A 307 9.48 4.06 23.63
CA ASP A 307 8.95 3.09 24.60
C ASP A 307 8.97 1.62 24.08
N ILE A 308 10.05 1.20 23.42
CA ILE A 308 10.06 -0.03 22.61
C ILE A 308 10.75 -1.21 23.30
N PHE A 309 11.59 -0.94 24.30
CA PHE A 309 12.20 -1.94 25.16
C PHE A 309 11.36 -2.14 26.42
N GLU A 310 11.46 -3.30 27.08
CA GLU A 310 10.68 -3.61 28.29
C GLU A 310 10.74 -2.45 29.30
N LYS A 311 9.56 -2.03 29.77
CA LYS A 311 9.38 -0.85 30.63
C LYS A 311 9.78 -1.12 32.08
N GLU A 312 10.10 -0.04 32.81
CA GLU A 312 10.25 -0.02 34.27
C GLU A 312 8.99 -0.39 35.05
#